data_AF-A0A960PI62-F1
#
_entry.id   AF-A0A960PI62-F1
#
_cell.length_a   1.000
_cell.length_b   1.000
_cell.length_c   1.000
_cell.angle_alpha   90.00
_cell.angle_beta   90.00
_cell.angle_gamma   90.00
#
_symmetry.space_group_name_H-M   'P 1'
#
loop_
_entity.id
_entity.type
_entity.pdbx_description
1 polymer ?
#
loop_
_entity_poly.entity_id
_entity_poly.type
_entity_poly.pdbx_seq_one_letter_code
_entity_poly.pdbx_strand_id
1 'polypeptide(L)'
;MALTNKNRTAIYNGLIDIIEEEALEEMLTNFPAREVDEPVTRDYMAAQMSDLRGEMTQMESRLQDRLATQTRWMVAMIVAAPTVTVALQAYFT
;
A
#
# COMPACT_ATOMS: atom_id res chain seq x y z
N MET A 1 -23.86 -10.11 -5.88
CA MET A 1 -25.08 -10.93 -6.05
C MET A 1 -24.93 -12.15 -5.15
N ALA A 2 -25.78 -12.30 -4.13
CA ALA A 2 -25.76 -13.45 -3.24
C ALA A 2 -26.19 -14.71 -4.01
N LEU A 3 -25.48 -15.83 -3.81
CA LEU A 3 -25.95 -17.15 -4.22
C LEU A 3 -27.37 -17.32 -3.67
N THR A 4 -28.36 -17.36 -4.58
CA THR A 4 -29.77 -17.44 -4.21
C THR A 4 -29.99 -18.71 -3.39
N ASN A 5 -30.87 -18.66 -2.38
CA ASN A 5 -31.13 -19.82 -1.50
C ASN A 5 -31.40 -21.13 -2.27
N LYS A 6 -31.97 -21.01 -3.47
CA LYS A 6 -32.18 -22.10 -4.42
C LYS A 6 -30.90 -22.83 -4.85
N ASN A 7 -29.80 -22.10 -5.08
CA ASN A 7 -28.50 -22.67 -5.42
C ASN A 7 -27.84 -23.35 -4.22
N ARG A 8 -28.00 -22.81 -3.00
CA ARG A 8 -27.55 -23.50 -1.78
C ARG A 8 -28.27 -24.84 -1.62
N THR A 9 -29.60 -24.86 -1.70
CA THR A 9 -30.38 -26.09 -1.55
C THR A 9 -30.04 -27.15 -2.61
N ALA A 10 -29.75 -26.73 -3.85
CA ALA A 10 -29.33 -27.65 -4.90
C ALA A 10 -27.97 -28.32 -4.61
N ILE A 11 -27.02 -27.57 -4.04
CA ILE A 11 -25.69 -28.07 -3.65
C ILE A 11 -25.79 -29.00 -2.43
N TYR A 12 -26.59 -28.63 -1.42
CA TYR A 12 -26.87 -29.48 -0.25
C TYR A 12 -27.46 -30.84 -0.64
N ASN A 13 -28.48 -30.84 -1.51
CA ASN A 13 -29.12 -32.08 -1.95
C ASN A 13 -28.19 -32.95 -2.82
N GLY A 14 -27.27 -32.35 -3.58
CA GLY A 14 -26.31 -33.10 -4.39
C GLY A 14 -25.15 -33.70 -3.60
N LEU A 15 -24.79 -33.10 -2.45
CA LEU A 15 -23.66 -33.55 -1.62
C LEU A 15 -24.07 -34.57 -0.54
N ILE A 16 -25.35 -34.62 -0.15
CA ILE A 16 -25.91 -35.64 0.75
C ILE A 16 -25.80 -37.07 0.17
N ASP A 17 -25.84 -37.21 -1.15
CA ASP A 17 -25.79 -38.53 -1.82
C ASP A 17 -24.36 -39.10 -1.89
N ILE A 18 -23.34 -38.30 -1.52
CA ILE A 18 -21.91 -38.64 -1.67
C ILE A 18 -21.19 -38.70 -0.30
N ILE A 19 -21.66 -37.97 0.71
CA ILE A 19 -21.00 -37.81 2.01
C ILE A 19 -22.03 -38.07 3.13
N GLU A 20 -21.66 -38.89 4.13
CA GLU A 20 -22.48 -39.11 5.33
C GLU A 20 -22.80 -37.77 6.02
N GLU A 21 -24.06 -37.63 6.43
CA GLU A 21 -24.71 -36.39 6.92
C GLU A 21 -23.90 -35.69 8.04
N GLU A 22 -23.28 -36.47 8.91
CA GLU A 22 -22.50 -36.02 10.06
C GLU A 22 -21.15 -35.39 9.66
N ALA A 23 -20.50 -35.91 8.60
CA ALA A 23 -19.25 -35.35 8.07
C ALA A 23 -19.49 -34.08 7.24
N LEU A 24 -20.63 -33.99 6.56
CA LEU A 24 -21.00 -32.79 5.80
C LEU A 24 -21.27 -31.60 6.73
N GLU A 25 -21.94 -31.84 7.85
CA GLU A 25 -22.26 -30.81 8.85
C GLU A 25 -20.98 -30.28 9.53
N GLU A 26 -20.03 -31.15 9.82
CA GLU A 26 -18.73 -30.77 10.36
C GLU A 26 -17.83 -30.04 9.32
N MET A 27 -17.87 -30.45 8.05
CA MET A 27 -17.16 -29.78 6.95
C MET A 27 -17.73 -28.41 6.60
N LEU A 28 -19.05 -28.19 6.74
CA LEU A 28 -19.69 -26.90 6.53
C LEU A 28 -19.53 -25.95 7.72
N THR A 29 -19.43 -26.49 8.93
CA THR A 29 -19.12 -25.72 10.14
C THR A 29 -17.66 -25.28 10.16
N ASN A 30 -16.75 -26.13 9.65
CA ASN A 30 -15.33 -25.82 9.49
C ASN A 30 -14.97 -25.17 8.14
N PHE A 31 -15.94 -24.93 7.25
CA PHE A 31 -15.66 -24.17 6.04
C PHE A 31 -15.42 -22.71 6.45
N PRO A 32 -14.21 -22.15 6.25
CA PRO A 32 -13.91 -20.79 6.69
C PRO A 32 -14.76 -19.81 5.87
N ALA A 33 -15.89 -19.38 6.45
CA ALA A 33 -16.79 -18.39 5.87
C ALA A 33 -16.20 -16.97 5.89
N ARG A 34 -14.95 -16.80 6.36
CA ARG A 34 -14.26 -15.52 6.51
C ARG A 34 -12.77 -15.71 6.29
N GLU A 35 -12.26 -15.23 5.16
CA GLU A 35 -11.03 -14.40 5.08
C GLU A 35 -10.58 -14.13 3.63
N VAL A 36 -11.12 -14.81 2.61
CA VAL A 36 -10.64 -14.62 1.21
C VAL A 36 -11.65 -13.90 0.30
N ASP A 37 -12.92 -13.75 0.70
CA ASP A 37 -14.01 -13.38 -0.22
C ASP A 37 -14.90 -12.22 0.28
N GLU A 38 -14.34 -11.25 1.00
CA GLU A 38 -14.96 -9.92 1.04
C GLU A 38 -14.73 -9.32 -0.36
N PRO A 39 -15.77 -9.12 -1.21
CA PRO A 39 -15.56 -8.47 -2.49
C PRO A 39 -15.05 -7.07 -2.18
N VAL A 40 -13.76 -6.85 -2.38
CA VAL A 40 -13.10 -5.54 -2.28
C VAL A 40 -13.92 -4.62 -3.17
N THR A 41 -14.81 -3.82 -2.57
CA THR A 41 -15.70 -2.96 -3.33
C THR A 41 -14.81 -2.02 -4.14
N ARG A 42 -15.24 -1.66 -5.36
CA ARG A 42 -14.45 -0.72 -6.18
C ARG A 42 -14.10 0.55 -5.41
N ASP A 43 -15.00 0.98 -4.52
CA ASP A 43 -14.82 2.13 -3.64
C ASP A 43 -13.71 1.90 -2.60
N TYR A 44 -13.59 0.69 -2.03
CA TYR A 44 -12.50 0.36 -1.11
C TYR A 44 -11.14 0.25 -1.81
N MET A 45 -11.08 -0.31 -3.03
CA MET A 45 -9.86 -0.25 -3.84
C MET A 45 -9.49 1.19 -4.22
N ALA A 46 -10.47 2.01 -4.60
CA ALA A 46 -10.26 3.40 -4.97
C ALA A 46 -9.77 4.22 -3.77
N ALA A 47 -10.33 3.99 -2.58
CA ALA A 47 -9.88 4.61 -1.34
C ALA A 47 -8.44 4.23 -1.01
N GLN A 48 -8.10 2.94 -0.99
CA GLN A 48 -6.73 2.50 -0.76
C GLN A 48 -5.75 3.03 -1.81
N MET A 49 -6.13 3.07 -3.08
CA MET A 49 -5.28 3.61 -4.14
C MET A 49 -5.08 5.12 -3.99
N SER A 50 -6.10 5.84 -3.54
CA SER A 50 -6.03 7.28 -3.22
C SER A 50 -5.10 7.53 -2.04
N ASP A 51 -5.20 6.73 -0.98
CA ASP A 51 -4.34 6.83 0.20
C ASP A 51 -2.89 6.53 -0.15
N LEU A 52 -2.63 5.45 -0.91
CA LEU A 52 -1.27 5.12 -1.39
C LEU A 52 -0.68 6.23 -2.26
N ARG A 53 -1.48 6.87 -3.13
CA ARG A 53 -1.04 8.04 -3.91
C ARG A 53 -0.74 9.24 -3.01
N GLY A 54 -1.55 9.46 -1.98
CA GLY A 54 -1.32 10.49 -0.96
C GLY A 54 0.00 10.28 -0.21
N GLU A 55 0.28 9.04 0.20
CA GLU A 55 1.53 8.69 0.88
C GLU A 55 2.74 8.82 -0.04
N MET A 56 2.64 8.39 -1.31
CA MET A 56 3.70 8.57 -2.30
C MET A 56 4.00 10.05 -2.56
N THR A 57 2.99 10.87 -2.81
CA THR A 57 3.20 12.31 -3.04
C THR A 57 3.79 13.00 -1.82
N GLN A 58 3.40 12.60 -0.61
CA GLN A 58 4.00 13.11 0.62
C GLN A 58 5.47 12.68 0.75
N MET A 59 5.81 11.44 0.39
CA MET A 59 7.18 10.95 0.40
C MET A 59 8.04 11.66 -0.65
N GLU A 60 7.53 11.87 -1.86
CA GLU A 60 8.19 12.63 -2.92
C GLU A 60 8.45 14.08 -2.50
N SER A 61 7.47 14.75 -1.90
CA SER A 61 7.63 16.12 -1.37
C SER A 61 8.74 16.18 -0.31
N ARG A 62 8.76 15.23 0.65
CA ARG A 62 9.81 15.18 1.67
C ARG A 62 11.20 14.93 1.06
N LEU A 63 11.30 14.11 0.02
CA LEU A 63 12.55 13.87 -0.69
C LEU A 63 13.00 15.11 -1.46
N GLN A 64 12.09 15.77 -2.18
CA GLN A 64 12.38 17.02 -2.89
C GLN A 64 12.84 18.11 -1.92
N ASP A 65 12.20 18.29 -0.77
CA ASP A 65 12.59 19.29 0.22
C ASP A 65 13.99 19.03 0.78
N ARG A 66 14.33 17.76 1.07
CA ARG A 66 15.67 17.37 1.51
C ARG A 66 16.71 17.64 0.43
N LEU A 67 16.43 17.25 -0.81
CA LEU A 67 17.33 17.48 -1.94
C LEU A 67 17.50 18.97 -2.23
N ALA A 68 16.44 19.76 -2.17
CA ALA A 68 16.48 21.20 -2.37
C ALA A 68 17.29 21.90 -1.27
N THR A 69 17.10 21.49 -0.02
CA THR A 69 17.87 22.01 1.12
C THR A 69 19.35 21.64 0.99
N GLN A 70 19.66 20.39 0.67
CA GLN A 70 21.03 19.92 0.46
C GLN A 70 21.70 20.63 -0.72
N THR A 71 21.00 20.77 -1.85
CA THR A 71 21.50 21.47 -3.03
C THR A 71 21.78 22.94 -2.72
N ARG A 72 20.90 23.60 -1.97
CA ARG A 72 21.07 25.00 -1.57
C ARG A 72 22.32 25.20 -0.69
N TRP A 73 22.55 24.33 0.29
CA TRP A 73 23.77 24.39 1.11
C TRP A 73 25.03 24.03 0.33
N MET A 74 24.95 23.06 -0.59
CA MET A 74 26.07 22.68 -1.45
C MET A 74 26.45 23.83 -2.40
N VAL A 75 25.48 24.48 -3.05
CA VAL A 75 25.73 25.65 -3.91
C VAL A 75 26.31 26.81 -3.10
N ALA A 76 25.78 27.08 -1.91
CA ALA A 76 26.33 28.11 -1.03
C ALA A 76 27.81 27.86 -0.69
N MET A 77 28.18 26.61 -0.40
CA MET A 77 29.57 26.21 -0.15
C MET A 77 30.47 26.39 -1.39
N ILE A 78 29.99 26.01 -2.58
CA ILE A 78 30.75 26.16 -3.83
C ILE A 78 31.04 27.64 -4.12
N VAL A 79 30.11 28.54 -3.81
CA VAL A 79 30.30 29.99 -4.02
C VAL A 79 31.19 30.62 -2.94
N ALA A 80 31.05 30.18 -1.68
CA ALA A 80 31.78 30.76 -0.56
C ALA A 80 33.25 30.27 -0.43
N ALA A 81 33.54 29.01 -0.77
CA ALA A 81 34.90 28.48 -0.70
C ALA A 81 35.94 29.29 -1.51
N PRO A 82 35.72 29.61 -2.79
CA PRO A 82 36.70 30.35 -3.59
C PRO A 82 36.91 31.78 -3.10
N THR A 83 35.87 32.45 -2.57
CA THR A 83 36.00 33.82 -2.06
C THR A 83 36.83 33.85 -0.78
N VAL A 84 36.64 32.86 0.10
CA VAL A 84 37.46 32.70 1.31
C VAL A 84 38.90 32.39 0.95
N THR A 85 39.16 31.49 -0.01
CA THR A 85 40.53 31.13 -0.40
C THR A 85 41.29 32.31 -1.01
N VAL A 86 40.63 33.12 -1.83
CA VAL A 86 41.25 34.32 -2.43
C VAL A 86 41.56 35.37 -1.36
N ALA A 87 40.64 35.61 -0.43
CA ALA A 87 40.87 36.53 0.69
C ALA A 87 42.02 36.06 1.59
N LEU A 88 42.13 34.75 1.83
CA LEU A 88 43.22 34.16 2.61
C LEU A 88 44.56 34.32 1.89
N GLN A 89 44.62 34.04 0.58
CA GLN A 89 45.84 34.24 -0.21
C GLN A 89 46.29 35.71 -0.17
N ALA A 90 45.36 36.66 -0.35
CA ALA A 90 45.65 38.09 -0.29
C ALA A 90 46.15 38.57 1.08
N TYR A 91 45.89 37.84 2.17
CA TYR A 91 46.41 38.16 3.50
C TYR A 91 47.86 37.67 3.72
N PHE A 92 48.28 36.63 2.98
CA PHE A 92 49.60 36.00 3.14
C PHE A 92 50.64 36.45 2.09
N THR A 93 50.24 37.15 1.03
CA THR A 93 51.12 37.84 0.05
C THR A 93 51.20 39.32 0.32
#